data_AF-A0ABD6FFD9-F1
#
_entry.id   AF-A0ABD6FFD9-F1
#
_cell.length_a   1.000
_cell.length_b   1.000
_cell.length_c   1.000
_cell.angle_alpha   90.00
_cell.angle_beta   90.00
_cell.angle_gamma   90.00
#
_symmetry.space_group_name_H-M   'P 1'
#
loop_
_entity.id
_entity.type
_entity.pdbx_description
1 polymer ?
#
loop_
_entity_poly.entity_id
_entity_poly.type
_entity_poly.pdbx_seq_one_letter_code
_entity_poly.pdbx_strand_id
1 'polypeptide(L)'
;MDAIRYAYEDIDQVVAYLKQVAQDIMDEANRLRSSVESSMSDWTGDTADMYYKLSDDLVADLQNNKEWLNQAATILKERADAMYEQDHAGARNMPGA
;
A
#
# COMPACT_ATOMS: atom_id res chain seq x y z
N MET A 1 24.52 -12.79 15.32
CA MET A 1 23.34 -11.99 15.70
C MET A 1 22.99 -10.88 14.70
N ASP A 2 23.91 -10.42 13.83
CA ASP A 2 23.62 -9.26 12.95
C ASP A 2 22.73 -9.56 11.73
N ALA A 3 22.94 -10.64 10.97
CA ALA A 3 22.22 -10.85 9.71
C ALA A 3 20.69 -10.95 9.85
N ILE A 4 20.21 -11.52 10.96
CA ILE A 4 18.78 -11.66 11.25
C ILE A 4 18.16 -10.28 11.54
N ARG A 5 18.84 -9.42 12.31
CA ARG A 5 18.38 -8.06 12.60
C ARG A 5 18.33 -7.19 11.34
N TYR A 6 19.35 -7.28 10.47
CA TYR A 6 19.36 -6.58 9.18
C TYR A 6 18.16 -6.99 8.30
N ALA A 7 17.80 -8.29 8.28
CA ALA A 7 16.64 -8.76 7.52
C ALA A 7 15.30 -8.20 8.01
N TYR A 8 15.13 -7.97 9.32
CA TYR A 8 13.92 -7.35 9.86
C TYR A 8 13.84 -5.84 9.57
N GLU A 9 14.99 -5.15 9.58
CA GLU A 9 15.06 -3.72 9.18
C GLU A 9 14.72 -3.54 7.69
N ASP A 10 15.14 -4.47 6.82
CA ASP A 10 14.78 -4.49 5.40
C ASP A 10 13.27 -4.70 5.18
N ILE A 11 12.62 -5.55 5.99
CA ILE A 11 11.17 -5.76 5.92
C ILE A 11 10.42 -4.48 6.31
N ASP A 12 10.86 -3.78 7.35
CA ASP A 12 10.25 -2.51 7.76
C ASP A 12 10.35 -1.44 6.66
N GLN A 13 11.48 -1.41 5.93
CA GLN A 13 11.64 -0.53 4.77
C GLN A 13 10.68 -0.90 3.62
N VAL A 14 10.53 -2.20 3.32
CA VAL A 14 9.59 -2.66 2.29
C VAL A 14 8.13 -2.33 2.67
N VAL A 15 7.77 -2.52 3.94
CA VAL A 15 6.43 -2.16 4.46
C VAL A 15 6.18 -0.66 4.33
N ALA A 16 7.18 0.17 4.68
CA ALA A 16 7.09 1.62 4.53
C ALA A 16 6.94 2.02 3.06
N TYR A 17 7.72 1.41 2.16
CA TYR A 17 7.63 1.65 0.72
C TYR A 17 6.27 1.26 0.15
N LEU A 18 5.71 0.11 0.52
CA LEU A 18 4.37 -0.33 0.07
C LEU A 18 3.27 0.66 0.52
N LYS A 19 3.35 1.16 1.75
CA LYS A 19 2.42 2.19 2.26
C LYS A 19 2.57 3.51 1.50
N GLN A 20 3.81 3.90 1.15
CA GLN A 20 4.05 5.10 0.34
C GLN A 20 3.45 4.94 -1.06
N VAL A 21 3.70 3.82 -1.73
CA VAL A 21 3.12 3.53 -3.07
C VAL A 21 1.60 3.55 -3.03
N ALA A 22 1.00 2.99 -1.99
CA ALA A 22 -0.45 3.04 -1.78
C ALA A 22 -0.96 4.50 -1.66
N GLN A 23 -0.23 5.37 -0.97
CA GLN A 23 -0.57 6.79 -0.88
C GLN A 23 -0.40 7.51 -2.23
N ASP A 24 0.70 7.26 -2.94
CA ASP A 24 0.97 7.87 -4.25
C ASP A 24 -0.12 7.51 -5.28
N ILE A 25 -0.60 6.27 -5.26
CA ILE A 25 -1.73 5.81 -6.10
C ILE A 25 -3.00 6.64 -5.85
N MET A 26 -3.29 6.96 -4.59
CA MET A 26 -4.45 7.78 -4.24
C MET A 26 -4.31 9.23 -4.68
N ASP A 27 -3.12 9.79 -4.48
CA ASP A 27 -2.86 11.18 -4.84
C ASP A 27 -2.98 11.35 -6.36
N GLU A 28 -2.49 10.36 -7.13
CA GLU A 28 -2.61 10.35 -8.58
C GLU A 28 -4.07 10.12 -9.05
N ALA A 29 -4.81 9.21 -8.40
CA ALA A 29 -6.23 9.01 -8.70
C ALA A 29 -7.05 10.30 -8.53
N ASN A 30 -6.82 11.03 -7.43
CA ASN A 30 -7.49 12.29 -7.16
C ASN A 30 -7.07 13.38 -8.16
N ARG A 31 -5.78 13.47 -8.52
CA ARG A 31 -5.30 14.39 -9.54
C ARG A 31 -5.95 14.13 -10.89
N LEU A 32 -6.05 12.87 -11.29
CA LEU A 32 -6.66 12.50 -12.56
C LEU A 32 -8.12 12.92 -12.60
N ARG A 33 -8.90 12.62 -11.53
CA ARG A 33 -10.30 13.05 -11.43
C ARG A 33 -10.44 14.56 -11.54
N SER A 34 -9.67 15.32 -10.76
CA SER A 34 -9.71 16.78 -10.83
C SER A 34 -9.28 17.33 -12.19
N SER A 35 -8.34 16.68 -12.88
CA SER A 35 -7.93 17.06 -14.22
C SER A 35 -9.04 16.82 -15.24
N VAL A 36 -9.75 15.68 -15.16
CA VAL A 36 -10.91 15.37 -16.01
C VAL A 36 -12.03 16.38 -15.76
N GLU A 37 -12.40 16.61 -14.50
CA GLU A 37 -13.41 17.61 -14.11
C GLU A 37 -13.07 19.02 -14.61
N SER A 38 -11.82 19.44 -14.47
CA SER A 38 -11.38 20.75 -14.97
C SER A 38 -11.41 20.84 -16.49
N SER A 39 -10.96 19.79 -17.19
CA SER A 39 -10.83 19.79 -18.66
C SER A 39 -12.20 19.70 -19.35
N MET A 40 -13.18 19.13 -18.66
CA MET A 40 -14.53 18.88 -19.17
C MET A 40 -15.57 19.84 -18.59
N SER A 41 -15.14 20.92 -17.92
CA SER A 41 -16.04 21.87 -17.24
C SER A 41 -17.10 22.50 -18.15
N ASP A 42 -16.82 22.64 -19.45
CA ASP A 42 -17.75 23.16 -20.46
C ASP A 42 -18.48 22.06 -21.28
N TRP A 43 -18.18 20.77 -21.03
CA TRP A 43 -18.83 19.65 -21.71
C TRP A 43 -20.11 19.23 -20.97
N THR A 44 -21.22 19.21 -21.70
CA THR A 44 -22.53 18.80 -21.20
C THR A 44 -23.12 17.68 -22.06
N GLY A 45 -23.92 16.80 -21.45
CA GLY A 45 -24.64 15.72 -22.13
C GLY A 45 -23.98 14.35 -21.96
N ASP A 46 -24.58 13.32 -22.56
CA ASP A 46 -24.29 11.91 -22.28
C ASP A 46 -22.80 11.51 -22.37
N THR A 47 -22.03 12.15 -23.26
CA THR A 47 -20.59 11.89 -23.38
C THR A 47 -19.81 12.41 -22.17
N ALA A 48 -20.17 13.58 -21.62
CA ALA A 48 -19.56 14.10 -20.41
C ALA A 48 -19.84 13.16 -19.22
N ASP A 49 -21.09 12.71 -19.09
CA ASP A 49 -21.50 11.76 -18.04
C ASP A 49 -20.73 10.43 -18.10
N MET A 50 -20.47 9.92 -19.32
CA MET A 50 -19.66 8.72 -19.51
C MET A 50 -18.21 8.89 -19.03
N TYR A 51 -17.59 10.04 -19.30
CA TYR A 51 -16.22 10.30 -18.85
C TYR A 51 -16.14 10.52 -17.33
N TYR A 52 -17.11 11.21 -16.74
CA TYR A 52 -17.21 11.33 -15.28
C TYR A 52 -17.32 9.96 -14.62
N LYS A 53 -18.21 9.11 -15.14
CA LYS A 53 -18.36 7.74 -14.66
C LYS A 53 -17.07 6.93 -14.80
N LEU A 54 -16.38 7.02 -15.94
CA LEU A 54 -15.09 6.33 -16.14
C LEU A 54 -14.03 6.82 -15.16
N SER A 55 -14.01 8.12 -14.86
CA SER A 55 -13.10 8.71 -13.87
C SER A 55 -13.42 8.22 -12.46
N ASP A 56 -14.70 8.14 -12.10
CA ASP A 56 -15.13 7.63 -10.79
C ASP A 56 -14.82 6.15 -10.63
N ASP A 57 -15.08 5.33 -11.66
CA ASP A 57 -14.76 3.90 -11.68
C ASP A 57 -13.25 3.68 -11.51
N LEU A 58 -12.42 4.46 -12.21
CA LEU A 58 -10.97 4.40 -12.07
C LEU A 58 -10.49 4.80 -10.67
N VAL A 59 -11.08 5.82 -10.05
CA VAL A 59 -10.78 6.21 -8.66
C VAL A 59 -11.14 5.07 -7.69
N ALA A 60 -12.29 4.43 -7.88
CA ALA A 60 -12.72 3.31 -7.06
C ALA A 60 -11.77 2.10 -7.17
N ASP A 61 -11.34 1.76 -8.40
CA ASP A 61 -10.39 0.67 -8.63
C ASP A 61 -9.02 0.96 -7.98
N LEU A 62 -8.52 2.19 -8.08
CA LEU A 62 -7.26 2.59 -7.45
C LEU A 62 -7.36 2.62 -5.91
N GLN A 63 -8.52 2.99 -5.36
CA GLN A 63 -8.80 2.86 -3.92
C GLN A 63 -8.75 1.40 -3.46
N ASN A 64 -9.38 0.48 -4.21
CA ASN A 64 -9.32 -0.95 -3.89
C ASN A 64 -7.89 -1.49 -3.91
N ASN A 65 -7.09 -1.06 -4.90
CA ASN A 65 -5.67 -1.45 -4.98
C ASN A 65 -4.85 -0.91 -3.80
N LYS A 66 -5.11 0.33 -3.36
CA LYS A 66 -4.51 0.90 -2.14
C LYS A 66 -4.82 0.04 -0.92
N GLU A 67 -6.09 -0.30 -0.72
CA GLU A 67 -6.51 -1.10 0.42
C GLU A 67 -5.82 -2.47 0.41
N TRP A 68 -5.74 -3.11 -0.76
CA TRP A 68 -5.03 -4.37 -0.92
C TRP A 68 -3.53 -4.26 -0.57
N LEU A 69 -2.84 -3.22 -1.06
CA LEU A 69 -1.43 -2.98 -0.73
C LEU A 69 -1.20 -2.75 0.76
N ASN A 70 -2.09 -1.99 1.41
CA ASN A 70 -2.04 -1.76 2.86
C ASN A 70 -2.26 -3.06 3.65
N GLN A 71 -3.21 -3.89 3.24
CA GLN A 71 -3.43 -5.20 3.85
C GLN A 71 -2.22 -6.12 3.68
N ALA A 72 -1.64 -6.16 2.47
CA ALA A 72 -0.44 -6.95 2.22
C ALA A 72 0.75 -6.50 3.08
N ALA A 73 0.94 -5.18 3.24
CA ALA A 73 1.97 -4.61 4.09
C ALA A 73 1.77 -4.97 5.57
N THR A 74 0.53 -4.93 6.06
CA THR A 74 0.19 -5.35 7.43
C THR A 74 0.47 -6.83 7.65
N ILE A 75 0.03 -7.71 6.74
CA ILE A 75 0.26 -9.16 6.84
C ILE A 75 1.77 -9.46 6.81
N LEU A 76 2.53 -8.76 5.98
CA LEU A 76 3.98 -8.93 5.92
C LEU A 76 4.63 -8.56 7.25
N LYS A 77 4.22 -7.43 7.85
CA LYS A 77 4.73 -6.97 9.15
C LYS A 77 4.39 -7.95 10.28
N GLU A 78 3.15 -8.40 10.37
CA GLU A 78 2.71 -9.38 11.37
C GLU A 78 3.50 -10.69 11.28
N ARG A 79 3.75 -11.18 10.06
CA ARG A 79 4.56 -12.39 9.86
C ARG A 79 6.02 -12.18 10.25
N ALA A 80 6.59 -11.03 9.92
CA ALA A 80 7.95 -10.69 10.30
C ALA A 80 8.11 -10.60 11.82
N ASP A 81 7.17 -9.94 12.51
CA ASP A 81 7.20 -9.83 13.96
C ASP A 81 7.05 -11.20 14.64
N ALA A 82 6.19 -12.08 14.12
CA ALA A 82 6.05 -13.45 14.61
C ALA A 82 7.34 -14.28 14.44
N MET A 83 8.04 -14.12 13.31
CA MET A 83 9.34 -14.76 13.08
C MET A 83 10.41 -14.23 14.04
N TYR A 84 10.44 -12.91 14.26
CA TYR A 84 11.36 -12.28 15.21
C TYR A 84 11.16 -12.85 16.62
N GLU A 85 9.91 -12.93 17.09
CA GLU A 85 9.58 -13.51 18.38
C GLU A 85 9.99 -14.98 18.49
N GLN A 86 9.75 -15.77 17.43
CA GLN A 86 10.14 -17.18 17.39
C GLN A 86 11.66 -17.36 17.46
N ASP A 87 12.41 -16.57 16.70
CA ASP A 87 13.88 -16.59 16.70
C ASP A 87 14.44 -16.23 18.09
N HIS A 88 13.87 -15.20 18.72
CA HIS A 88 14.26 -14.76 20.06
C HIS A 88 13.87 -15.75 21.17
N ALA A 89 12.73 -16.43 21.05
CA ALA A 89 12.30 -17.47 21.97
C ALA A 89 13.17 -18.74 21.84
N GLY A 90 13.48 -19.14 20.60
CA GLY A 90 14.39 -20.26 20.31
C GLY A 90 15.81 -20.01 20.82
N ALA A 91 16.34 -18.79 20.68
CA ALA A 91 17.64 -18.40 21.20
C ALA A 91 17.71 -18.41 22.74
N ARG A 92 16.60 -18.12 23.44
CA ARG A 92 16.52 -18.16 24.92
C ARG A 92 16.48 -19.58 25.51
N ASN A 93 16.04 -20.58 24.73
CA ASN A 93 15.87 -21.95 25.19
C ASN A 93 17.05 -22.87 24.87
N MET A 94 18.18 -22.37 24.37
CA MET A 94 19.43 -23.15 24.31
C MET A 94 20.15 -23.11 25.66
N PRO A 95 20.26 -24.22 26.41
CA PRO A 95 21.12 -24.29 27.57
C PRO A 95 22.57 -24.45 27.10
N GLY A 96 23.39 -23.42 27.30
CA GLY A 96 24.85 -23.49 27.13
C GLY A 96 25.44 -22.42 26.21
N ALA A 97 25.70 -21.25 26.78
CA ALA A 97 26.81 -20.37 26.41
C ALA A 97 27.56 -20.01 27.70
#